data_AF-A0A0B1THV0-F1
#
_entry.id   AF-A0A0B1THV0-F1
#
_cell.length_a   1.000
_cell.length_b   1.000
_cell.length_c   1.000
_cell.angle_alpha   90.00
_cell.angle_beta   90.00
_cell.angle_gamma   90.00
#
_symmetry.space_group_name_H-M   'P 1'
#
loop_
_entity.id
_entity.type
_entity.pdbx_description
1 polymer ?
#
loop_
_entity_poly.entity_id
_entity_poly.type
_entity_poly.pdbx_seq_one_letter_code
_entity_poly.pdbx_strand_id
1 'polypeptide(L)'
;MLVFHSKLDSTVWLQGFTEMHELALTGEGRANLSDIFTLVPEWTRKANVSALDLQFFFSNIYGQFQGAVQYSGDNKGAYASGYGIPEMCSFMNDENYTAIENVARFNEYMTAFYSGEDFNYTENSYRDFIDYLRKAHQLGPKAGASWLWTWQTCTEFGYFQSSDSGYSIFGSPTPVK
;
A
#
# COMPACT_ATOMS: atom_id res chain seq x y z
N MET A 1 17.18 0.61 6.91
CA MET A 1 17.58 1.60 5.89
C MET A 1 17.99 0.84 4.65
N LEU A 2 17.09 0.68 3.68
CA LEU A 2 17.39 0.01 2.42
C LEU A 2 17.89 1.07 1.44
N VAL A 3 19.15 0.94 1.02
CA VAL A 3 19.79 1.86 0.07
C VAL A 3 19.55 1.30 -1.33
N PHE A 4 18.76 2.01 -2.13
CA PHE A 4 18.57 1.72 -3.55
C PHE A 4 19.84 2.13 -4.31
N HIS A 5 20.47 1.18 -5.02
CA HIS A 5 21.56 1.49 -5.95
C HIS A 5 21.15 1.13 -7.38
N SER A 6 21.20 2.17 -8.22
CA SER A 6 21.66 2.20 -9.62
C SER A 6 20.73 1.91 -10.82
N LYS A 7 19.40 1.75 -10.69
CA LYS A 7 18.48 1.82 -11.86
C LYS A 7 17.10 2.44 -11.62
N LEU A 8 16.84 2.94 -10.42
CA LEU A 8 15.56 3.55 -10.06
C LEU A 8 15.67 5.06 -10.25
N ASP A 9 14.95 5.62 -11.22
CA ASP A 9 14.68 7.05 -11.15
C ASP A 9 13.66 7.29 -10.04
N SER A 10 14.17 7.46 -8.81
CA SER A 10 13.35 7.68 -7.62
C SER A 10 12.53 8.97 -7.69
N THR A 11 12.73 9.83 -8.71
CA THR A 11 12.01 11.10 -8.86
C THR A 11 10.54 10.89 -9.21
N VAL A 12 10.23 9.98 -10.14
CA VAL A 12 8.85 9.66 -10.55
C VAL A 12 8.06 9.05 -9.37
N TRP A 13 8.76 8.28 -8.54
CA TRP A 13 8.18 7.60 -7.39
C TRP A 13 7.83 8.60 -6.30
N LEU A 14 8.79 9.46 -5.99
CA LEU A 14 8.60 10.56 -5.06
C LEU A 14 7.46 11.45 -5.54
N GLN A 15 7.41 11.78 -6.83
CA GLN A 15 6.33 12.59 -7.41
C GLN A 15 4.95 11.95 -7.18
N GLY A 16 4.80 10.65 -7.45
CA GLY A 16 3.52 9.95 -7.25
C GLY A 16 3.05 9.99 -5.79
N PHE A 17 3.95 9.70 -4.84
CA PHE A 17 3.61 9.80 -3.42
C PHE A 17 3.35 11.25 -2.97
N THR A 18 4.13 12.22 -3.45
CA THR A 18 3.90 13.64 -3.15
C THR A 18 2.51 14.08 -3.63
N GLU A 19 2.12 13.71 -4.84
CA GLU A 19 0.78 14.02 -5.37
C GLU A 19 -0.33 13.37 -4.53
N MET A 20 -0.14 12.11 -4.10
CA MET A 20 -1.08 11.47 -3.18
C MET A 20 -1.25 12.24 -1.87
N HIS A 21 -0.13 12.71 -1.30
CA HIS A 21 -0.15 13.54 -0.08
C HIS A 21 -0.94 14.82 -0.27
N GLU A 22 -0.70 15.54 -1.37
CA GLU A 22 -1.39 16.80 -1.67
C GLU A 22 -2.90 16.59 -1.86
N LEU A 23 -3.29 15.56 -2.60
CA LEU A 23 -4.70 15.22 -2.81
C LEU A 23 -5.40 14.84 -1.51
N ALA A 24 -4.72 14.15 -0.60
CA ALA A 24 -5.31 13.73 0.69
C ALA A 24 -5.75 14.91 1.58
N LEU A 25 -5.16 16.10 1.40
CA LEU A 25 -5.42 17.28 2.22
C LEU A 25 -6.84 17.85 2.06
N THR A 26 -7.47 17.65 0.90
CA THR A 26 -8.76 18.27 0.59
C THR A 26 -9.85 17.24 0.33
N GLY A 27 -11.13 17.62 0.51
CA GLY A 27 -12.25 16.72 0.20
C GLY A 27 -12.33 16.38 -1.29
N GLU A 28 -12.01 17.32 -2.17
CA GLU A 28 -11.96 17.09 -3.62
C GLU A 28 -10.80 16.18 -4.02
N GLY A 29 -9.60 16.40 -3.48
CA GLY A 29 -8.47 15.53 -3.74
C GLY A 29 -8.67 14.12 -3.19
N ARG A 30 -9.33 13.95 -2.04
CA ARG A 30 -9.71 12.61 -1.54
C ARG A 30 -10.71 11.90 -2.45
N ALA A 31 -11.64 12.62 -3.08
CA ALA A 31 -12.50 12.03 -4.11
C ALA A 31 -11.70 11.59 -5.33
N ASN A 32 -10.75 12.41 -5.78
CA ASN A 32 -9.85 12.04 -6.86
C ASN A 32 -9.01 10.78 -6.52
N LEU A 33 -8.49 10.69 -5.30
CA LEU A 33 -7.81 9.48 -4.82
C LEU A 33 -8.74 8.26 -4.81
N SER A 34 -10.00 8.46 -4.45
CA SER A 34 -11.02 7.40 -4.49
C SER A 34 -11.18 6.82 -5.89
N ASP A 35 -11.21 7.68 -6.89
CA ASP A 35 -11.36 7.31 -8.30
C ASP A 35 -10.08 6.62 -8.81
N ILE A 36 -8.91 7.21 -8.55
CA ILE A 36 -7.62 6.69 -9.04
C ILE A 36 -7.31 5.30 -8.46
N PHE A 37 -7.58 5.08 -7.17
CA PHE A 37 -7.23 3.82 -6.50
C PHE A 37 -8.40 2.84 -6.36
N THR A 38 -9.58 3.18 -6.89
CA THR A 38 -10.81 2.40 -6.74
C THR A 38 -11.06 2.06 -5.25
N LEU A 39 -11.16 3.08 -4.40
CA LEU A 39 -11.22 2.91 -2.95
C LEU A 39 -12.57 2.38 -2.45
N VAL A 40 -12.52 1.46 -1.48
CA VAL A 40 -13.69 0.96 -0.76
C VAL A 40 -13.45 1.01 0.76
N PRO A 41 -14.19 1.85 1.51
CA PRO A 41 -15.29 2.72 1.05
C PRO A 41 -14.83 3.94 0.26
N GLU A 42 -15.68 4.39 -0.67
CA GLU A 42 -15.46 5.57 -1.49
C GLU A 42 -15.30 6.84 -0.64
N TRP A 43 -14.26 7.63 -0.93
CA TRP A 43 -14.05 8.94 -0.31
C TRP A 43 -14.73 10.05 -1.11
N THR A 44 -16.02 10.25 -0.91
CA THR A 44 -16.71 11.39 -1.53
C THR A 44 -16.16 12.75 -1.05
N ARG A 45 -16.46 13.83 -1.79
CA ARG A 45 -16.06 15.21 -1.43
C ARG A 45 -16.48 15.65 -0.02
N LYS A 46 -17.53 15.04 0.52
CA LYS A 46 -18.09 15.32 1.85
C LYS A 46 -17.84 14.19 2.85
N ALA A 47 -17.12 13.14 2.45
CA ALA A 47 -16.82 12.02 3.32
C ALA A 47 -16.01 12.52 4.52
N ASN A 48 -16.43 12.09 5.71
CA ASN A 48 -15.67 12.31 6.93
C ASN A 48 -14.61 11.22 7.05
N VAL A 49 -13.46 11.45 6.41
CA VAL A 49 -12.32 10.52 6.43
C VAL A 49 -11.50 10.77 7.69
N SER A 50 -11.32 9.74 8.52
CA SER A 50 -10.53 9.87 9.74
C SER A 50 -9.03 9.87 9.43
N ALA A 51 -8.23 10.40 10.36
CA ALA A 51 -6.76 10.31 10.25
C ALA A 51 -6.28 8.86 10.20
N LEU A 52 -6.99 7.94 10.87
CA LEU A 52 -6.66 6.51 10.84
C LEU A 52 -6.96 5.88 9.47
N ASP A 53 -8.05 6.27 8.81
CA ASP A 53 -8.36 5.76 7.45
C ASP A 53 -7.33 6.28 6.44
N LEU A 54 -6.90 7.54 6.55
CA LEU A 54 -5.82 8.08 5.75
C LEU A 54 -4.50 7.32 5.98
N GLN A 55 -4.09 7.16 7.24
CA GLN A 55 -2.88 6.41 7.60
C GLN A 55 -2.94 4.96 7.10
N PHE A 56 -4.08 4.31 7.24
CA PHE A 56 -4.29 2.95 6.81
C PHE A 56 -4.23 2.82 5.28
N PHE A 57 -4.85 3.74 4.53
CA PHE A 57 -4.71 3.81 3.08
C PHE A 57 -3.24 3.92 2.65
N PHE A 58 -2.50 4.90 3.19
CA PHE A 58 -1.08 5.04 2.85
C PHE A 58 -0.27 3.81 3.24
N SER A 59 -0.59 3.17 4.38
CA SER A 59 0.03 1.91 4.81
C SER A 59 -0.20 0.78 3.83
N ASN A 60 -1.41 0.65 3.30
CA ASN A 60 -1.73 -0.37 2.31
C ASN A 60 -0.97 -0.12 1.02
N ILE A 61 -0.86 1.14 0.57
CA ILE A 61 -0.14 1.47 -0.67
C ILE A 61 1.37 1.24 -0.52
N TYR A 62 2.04 1.80 0.47
CA TYR A 62 3.50 1.56 0.58
C TYR A 62 3.82 0.11 0.92
N GLY A 63 2.90 -0.63 1.55
CA GLY A 63 3.03 -2.05 1.84
C GLY A 63 3.26 -2.89 0.56
N GLN A 64 2.65 -2.48 -0.56
CA GLN A 64 2.88 -3.12 -1.87
C GLN A 64 4.34 -3.03 -2.30
N PHE A 65 4.94 -1.84 -2.16
CA PHE A 65 6.34 -1.58 -2.48
C PHE A 65 7.29 -2.31 -1.53
N GLN A 66 6.97 -2.32 -0.24
CA GLN A 66 7.74 -3.07 0.75
C GLN A 66 7.76 -4.56 0.44
N GLY A 67 6.62 -5.14 0.06
CA GLY A 67 6.53 -6.54 -0.34
C GLY A 67 7.40 -6.85 -1.56
N ALA A 68 7.30 -6.05 -2.62
CA ALA A 68 8.11 -6.25 -3.82
C ALA A 68 9.61 -6.13 -3.57
N VAL A 69 10.04 -5.19 -2.71
CA VAL A 69 11.45 -5.07 -2.32
C VAL A 69 11.90 -6.24 -1.43
N GLN A 70 11.09 -6.62 -0.45
CA GLN A 70 11.42 -7.67 0.52
C GLN A 70 11.59 -9.04 -0.13
N TYR A 71 10.76 -9.36 -1.11
CA TYR A 71 10.73 -10.67 -1.76
C TYR A 71 11.31 -10.68 -3.18
N SER A 72 11.96 -9.58 -3.60
CA SER A 72 12.58 -9.48 -4.93
C SER A 72 13.64 -10.55 -5.13
N GLY A 73 13.45 -11.40 -6.14
CA GLY A 73 14.40 -12.47 -6.48
C GLY A 73 14.36 -13.66 -5.52
N ASP A 74 13.32 -13.76 -4.67
CA ASP A 74 13.07 -14.96 -3.88
C ASP A 74 12.68 -16.12 -4.83
N ASN A 75 13.42 -17.22 -4.81
CA ASN A 75 13.20 -18.37 -5.70
C ASN A 75 12.06 -19.27 -5.19
N LYS A 76 10.95 -18.68 -4.76
CA LYS A 76 9.82 -19.38 -4.14
C LYS A 76 8.47 -18.84 -4.61
N GLY A 77 7.57 -19.76 -4.96
CA GLY A 77 6.21 -19.43 -5.35
C GLY A 77 6.17 -18.48 -6.55
N ALA A 78 5.22 -17.55 -6.57
CA ALA A 78 5.09 -16.57 -7.65
C ALA A 78 6.25 -15.55 -7.70
N TYR A 79 6.93 -15.32 -6.56
CA TYR A 79 8.09 -14.43 -6.49
C TYR A 79 9.31 -14.96 -7.25
N ALA A 80 9.35 -16.26 -7.55
CA ALA A 80 10.40 -16.87 -8.38
C ALA A 80 10.41 -16.33 -9.82
N SER A 81 9.28 -15.77 -10.28
CA SER A 81 9.06 -15.35 -11.66
C SER A 81 8.55 -13.92 -11.82
N GLY A 82 8.39 -13.14 -10.75
CA GLY A 82 7.93 -11.76 -10.83
C GLY A 82 7.58 -11.15 -9.46
N TYR A 83 6.80 -10.06 -9.48
CA TYR A 83 6.34 -9.33 -8.28
C TYR A 83 7.47 -8.72 -7.43
N GLY A 84 8.66 -8.58 -8.02
CA GLY A 84 9.82 -8.01 -7.36
C GLY A 84 10.11 -6.59 -7.81
N ILE A 85 11.35 -6.15 -7.56
CA ILE A 85 11.85 -4.86 -8.01
C ILE A 85 11.74 -4.67 -9.54
N PRO A 86 12.00 -5.68 -10.41
CA PRO A 86 11.90 -5.50 -11.86
C PRO A 86 10.51 -5.05 -12.32
N GLU A 87 9.43 -5.70 -11.85
CA GLU A 87 8.05 -5.35 -12.22
C GLU A 87 7.67 -4.00 -11.61
N MET A 88 8.02 -3.77 -10.35
CA MET A 88 7.81 -2.48 -9.70
C MET A 88 8.46 -1.34 -10.51
N CYS A 89 9.69 -1.52 -11.00
CA CYS A 89 10.36 -0.59 -11.90
C CYS A 89 9.66 -0.43 -13.25
N SER A 90 9.09 -1.48 -13.83
CA SER A 90 8.42 -1.36 -15.13
C SER A 90 7.13 -0.57 -15.04
N PHE A 91 6.36 -0.71 -13.95
CA PHE A 91 5.19 0.13 -13.70
C PHE A 91 5.59 1.58 -13.48
N MET A 92 6.56 1.84 -12.60
CA MET A 92 6.89 3.21 -12.21
C MET A 92 7.60 4.02 -13.29
N ASN A 93 8.23 3.37 -14.27
CA ASN A 93 8.88 4.03 -15.41
C ASN A 93 8.00 4.01 -16.68
N ASP A 94 6.71 3.68 -16.58
CA ASP A 94 5.80 3.69 -17.74
C ASP A 94 5.37 5.13 -18.04
N GLU A 95 5.96 5.72 -19.08
CA GLU A 95 5.72 7.11 -19.51
C GLU A 95 4.33 7.35 -20.11
N ASN A 96 3.53 6.29 -20.33
CA ASN A 96 2.17 6.43 -20.84
C ASN A 96 1.16 6.89 -19.77
N TYR A 97 1.57 6.89 -18.50
CA TYR A 97 0.72 7.20 -17.36
C TYR A 97 1.39 8.25 -16.46
N THR A 98 0.57 8.97 -15.69
CA THR A 98 1.06 9.87 -14.66
C THR A 98 1.72 9.11 -13.51
N ALA A 99 2.52 9.83 -12.71
CA ALA A 99 3.22 9.23 -11.58
C ALA A 99 2.27 8.56 -10.58
N ILE A 100 1.14 9.19 -10.25
CA ILE A 100 0.13 8.63 -9.35
C ILE A 100 -0.63 7.45 -9.95
N GLU A 101 -0.94 7.48 -11.25
CA GLU A 101 -1.55 6.35 -11.96
C GLU A 101 -0.62 5.13 -11.96
N ASN A 102 0.69 5.34 -12.10
CA ASN A 102 1.66 4.24 -11.99
C ASN A 102 1.69 3.62 -10.59
N VAL A 103 1.55 4.42 -9.52
CA VAL A 103 1.41 3.91 -8.15
C VAL A 103 0.12 3.10 -8.02
N ALA A 104 -1.00 3.58 -8.56
CA ALA A 104 -2.28 2.88 -8.53
C ALA A 104 -2.23 1.55 -9.29
N ARG A 105 -1.72 1.54 -10.52
CA ARG A 105 -1.55 0.32 -11.34
C ARG A 105 -0.65 -0.71 -10.67
N PHE A 106 0.41 -0.27 -10.01
CA PHE A 106 1.26 -1.19 -9.24
C PHE A 106 0.53 -1.76 -8.03
N ASN A 107 -0.30 -0.96 -7.36
CA ASN A 107 -1.17 -1.43 -6.28
C ASN A 107 -2.19 -2.47 -6.78
N GLU A 108 -2.81 -2.25 -7.94
CA GLU A 108 -3.71 -3.23 -8.57
C GLU A 108 -3.01 -4.56 -8.84
N TYR A 109 -1.82 -4.49 -9.47
CA TYR A 109 -1.00 -5.65 -9.79
C TYR A 109 -0.65 -6.48 -8.54
N MET A 110 -0.20 -5.83 -7.47
CA MET A 110 0.15 -6.51 -6.23
C MET A 110 -1.09 -7.03 -5.46
N THR A 111 -2.21 -6.32 -5.54
CA THR A 111 -3.47 -6.73 -4.90
C THR A 111 -4.05 -7.98 -5.56
N ALA A 112 -4.04 -8.03 -6.91
CA ALA A 112 -4.43 -9.22 -7.66
C ALA A 112 -3.54 -10.42 -7.29
N PHE A 113 -2.25 -10.18 -7.12
CA PHE A 113 -1.31 -11.21 -6.66
C PHE A 113 -1.63 -11.75 -5.26
N TYR A 114 -1.83 -10.89 -4.27
CA TYR A 114 -2.09 -11.33 -2.90
C TYR A 114 -3.45 -12.00 -2.71
N SER A 115 -4.47 -11.54 -3.43
CA SER A 115 -5.81 -12.14 -3.41
C SER A 115 -5.84 -13.47 -4.19
N GLY A 116 -5.06 -13.57 -5.27
CA GLY A 116 -5.15 -14.66 -6.23
C GLY A 116 -6.35 -14.54 -7.18
N GLU A 117 -6.97 -13.36 -7.24
CA GLU A 117 -8.12 -13.01 -8.09
C GLU A 117 -7.82 -11.72 -8.87
N ASP A 118 -8.67 -11.38 -9.83
CA ASP A 118 -8.56 -10.10 -10.53
C ASP A 118 -8.79 -8.93 -9.57
N PHE A 119 -8.13 -7.80 -9.83
CA PHE A 119 -8.29 -6.61 -9.01
C PHE A 119 -9.75 -6.14 -9.03
N ASN A 120 -10.28 -5.84 -7.83
CA ASN A 120 -11.64 -5.34 -7.65
C ASN A 120 -11.66 -3.94 -7.04
N TYR A 121 -10.95 -3.75 -5.92
CA TYR A 121 -10.87 -2.47 -5.21
C TYR A 121 -9.69 -2.42 -4.25
N THR A 122 -9.40 -1.23 -3.72
CA THR A 122 -8.41 -1.00 -2.67
C THR A 122 -9.10 -0.69 -1.34
N GLU A 123 -8.80 -1.46 -0.30
CA GLU A 123 -9.33 -1.22 1.05
C GLU A 123 -8.64 -0.02 1.73
N ASN A 124 -9.44 0.84 2.34
CA ASN A 124 -8.95 2.05 3.00
C ASN A 124 -9.64 2.36 4.35
N SER A 125 -10.57 1.53 4.82
CA SER A 125 -11.16 1.71 6.15
C SER A 125 -10.39 0.94 7.22
N TYR A 126 -9.83 1.68 8.18
CA TYR A 126 -9.17 1.06 9.33
C TYR A 126 -10.17 0.28 10.20
N ARG A 127 -11.40 0.79 10.33
CA ARG A 127 -12.44 0.12 11.10
C ARG A 127 -12.79 -1.23 10.49
N ASP A 128 -12.96 -1.29 9.17
CA ASP A 128 -13.33 -2.53 8.49
C ASP A 128 -12.21 -3.56 8.58
N PHE A 129 -10.94 -3.13 8.54
CA PHE A 129 -9.79 -4.00 8.83
C PHE A 129 -9.83 -4.58 10.25
N ILE A 130 -10.14 -3.77 11.27
CA ILE A 130 -10.29 -4.26 12.64
C ILE A 130 -11.45 -5.26 12.76
N ASP A 131 -12.57 -4.99 12.10
CA ASP A 131 -13.72 -5.90 12.11
C ASP A 131 -13.43 -7.21 11.36
N TYR A 132 -12.64 -7.17 10.28
CA TYR A 132 -12.08 -8.35 9.63
C TYR A 132 -11.23 -9.17 10.60
N LEU A 133 -10.26 -8.55 11.28
CA LEU A 133 -9.38 -9.24 12.22
C LEU A 133 -10.15 -9.91 13.36
N ARG A 134 -11.21 -9.26 13.88
CA ARG A 134 -12.08 -9.83 14.93
C ARG A 134 -12.79 -11.11 14.47
N LYS A 135 -13.17 -11.18 13.19
CA LYS A 135 -13.90 -12.31 12.59
C LYS A 135 -13.00 -13.30 11.87
N ALA A 136 -11.71 -13.01 11.74
CA ALA A 136 -10.77 -13.76 10.92
C ALA A 136 -10.75 -15.27 11.19
N HIS A 137 -10.89 -15.68 12.46
CA HIS A 137 -10.99 -17.09 12.86
C HIS A 137 -12.17 -17.85 12.23
N GLN A 138 -13.20 -17.14 11.76
CA GLN A 138 -14.41 -17.68 11.12
C GLN A 138 -14.28 -17.72 9.58
N LEU A 139 -13.33 -16.99 9.02
CA LEU A 139 -13.18 -16.78 7.57
C LEU A 139 -12.19 -17.77 6.92
N GLY A 140 -11.62 -18.68 7.72
CA GLY A 140 -10.72 -19.73 7.26
C GLY A 140 -9.25 -19.51 7.63
N PRO A 141 -8.37 -20.45 7.26
CA PRO A 141 -7.00 -20.51 7.78
C PRO A 141 -6.13 -19.32 7.34
N LYS A 142 -6.32 -18.80 6.12
CA LYS A 142 -5.58 -17.62 5.63
C LYS A 142 -5.89 -16.38 6.49
N ALA A 143 -7.17 -16.12 6.73
CA ALA A 143 -7.59 -15.00 7.57
C ALA A 143 -7.13 -15.20 9.02
N GLY A 144 -7.29 -16.40 9.57
CA GLY A 144 -6.76 -16.75 10.89
C GLY A 144 -5.25 -16.49 11.01
N ALA A 145 -4.47 -16.80 9.98
CA ALA A 145 -3.03 -16.51 9.94
C ALA A 145 -2.74 -14.99 9.92
N SER A 146 -3.52 -14.19 9.19
CA SER A 146 -3.41 -12.72 9.23
C SER A 146 -3.63 -12.18 10.65
N TRP A 147 -4.66 -12.66 11.36
CA TRP A 147 -4.92 -12.25 12.75
C TRP A 147 -3.78 -12.65 13.70
N LEU A 148 -3.28 -13.88 13.61
CA LEU A 148 -2.17 -14.34 14.43
C LEU A 148 -0.90 -13.52 14.15
N TRP A 149 -0.60 -13.25 12.88
CA TRP A 149 0.54 -12.42 12.49
C TRP A 149 0.42 -11.00 13.08
N THR A 150 -0.74 -10.35 12.93
CA THR A 150 -0.98 -9.03 13.53
C THR A 150 -0.78 -9.08 15.05
N TRP A 151 -1.34 -10.08 15.73
CA TRP A 151 -1.16 -10.24 17.17
C TRP A 151 0.33 -10.34 17.55
N GLN A 152 1.09 -11.25 16.94
CA GLN A 152 2.52 -11.44 17.24
C GLN A 152 3.35 -10.18 16.98
N THR A 153 3.09 -9.48 15.88
CA THR A 153 3.77 -8.22 15.55
C THR A 153 3.51 -7.13 16.59
N CYS A 154 2.32 -7.10 17.19
CA CYS A 154 1.94 -6.13 18.21
C CYS A 154 2.39 -6.51 19.63
N THR A 155 2.41 -7.78 20.00
CA THR A 155 2.62 -8.21 21.39
C THR A 155 4.01 -8.77 21.66
N GLU A 156 4.67 -9.36 20.66
CA GLU A 156 5.94 -10.07 20.83
C GLU A 156 7.09 -9.34 20.13
N PHE A 157 6.92 -9.01 18.85
CA PHE A 157 8.03 -8.49 18.04
C PHE A 157 8.19 -6.97 18.08
N GLY A 158 7.13 -6.23 18.43
CA GLY A 158 7.15 -4.77 18.39
C GLY A 158 7.39 -4.23 16.98
N TYR A 159 6.76 -4.86 15.98
CA TYR A 159 6.94 -4.53 14.57
C TYR A 159 6.02 -3.38 14.16
N PHE A 160 6.51 -2.15 14.31
CA PHE A 160 5.79 -0.91 14.00
C PHE A 160 6.41 -0.24 12.77
N GLN A 161 5.90 -0.59 11.58
CA GLN A 161 6.34 0.05 10.34
C GLN A 161 5.91 1.52 10.34
N SER A 162 6.83 2.40 9.95
CA SER A 162 6.62 3.85 9.88
C SER A 162 7.41 4.45 8.73
N SER A 163 6.95 5.62 8.30
CA SER A 163 7.56 6.47 7.29
C SER A 163 7.97 7.85 7.83
N ASP A 164 7.81 8.10 9.14
CA ASP A 164 7.99 9.42 9.78
C ASP A 164 9.34 10.11 9.65
N SER A 165 10.38 9.42 9.18
CA SER A 165 11.69 10.00 8.96
C SER A 165 11.67 11.23 8.02
N GLY A 166 10.66 11.39 7.17
CA GLY A 166 10.55 12.49 6.20
C GLY A 166 11.54 12.42 5.03
N TYR A 167 12.57 11.55 5.13
CA TYR A 167 13.57 11.32 4.09
C TYR A 167 13.23 10.11 3.20
N SER A 168 12.10 9.45 3.45
CA SER A 168 11.66 8.29 2.65
C SER A 168 10.89 8.74 1.41
N ILE A 169 10.93 7.92 0.35
CA ILE A 169 10.12 8.15 -0.87
C ILE A 169 8.61 8.12 -0.60
N PHE A 170 8.18 7.57 0.54
CA PHE A 170 6.78 7.49 0.93
C PHE A 170 6.28 8.76 1.66
N GLY A 171 7.16 9.72 1.92
CA GLY A 171 6.86 10.88 2.78
C GLY A 171 6.78 10.47 4.24
N SER A 172 5.90 11.13 5.02
CA SER A 172 5.64 10.85 6.44
C SER A 172 4.15 10.61 6.78
N PRO A 173 3.36 9.83 5.99
CA PRO A 173 1.95 9.62 6.28
C PRO A 173 1.69 8.73 7.48
N THR A 174 2.62 7.84 7.84
CA THR A 174 2.46 6.85 8.92
C THR A 174 3.49 7.08 10.03
N PRO A 175 3.09 7.62 11.20
CA PRO A 175 4.00 7.86 12.32
C PRO A 175 4.25 6.62 13.20
N VAL A 176 5.42 6.51 13.85
CA VAL A 176 5.68 5.45 14.86
C VAL A 176 4.86 5.68 16.14
N LYS A 177 4.77 6.94 16.61
CA LYS A 177 3.90 7.47 17.67
C LYS A 177 4.26 8.91 17.96
#